data_AF-A0A401H6T2-F1
#
_entry.id   AF-A0A401H6T2-F1
#
_cell.length_a   1.000
_cell.length_b   1.000
_cell.length_c   1.000
_cell.angle_alpha   90.00
_cell.angle_beta   90.00
_cell.angle_gamma   90.00
#
_symmetry.space_group_name_H-M   'P 1'
#
loop_
_entity.id
_entity.type
_entity.pdbx_description
1 polymer ?
#
loop_
_entity_poly.entity_id
_entity_poly.type
_entity_poly.pdbx_seq_one_letter_code
_entity_poly.pdbx_strand_id
1 'polypeptide(L)'
;MFTAITILHPSILILTKFKRWSVSHMSTRPKTVRKTASDRDDINFLIAWLAERNISIQFELYQGKTKVELLRMVRQFHGKYEERADLMEKLKSIMESEWEEMLSLLYRPEESTLPPID
;
A
#
# COMPACT_ATOMS: atom_id res chain seq x y z
N MET A 1 -20.86 -28.59 11.34
CA MET A 1 -20.00 -28.44 10.14
C MET A 1 -19.29 -27.09 10.30
N PHE A 2 -17.98 -27.07 10.57
CA PHE A 2 -17.24 -25.81 10.69
C PHE A 2 -16.76 -25.40 9.29
N THR A 3 -17.25 -24.28 8.77
CA THR A 3 -16.72 -23.68 7.55
C THR A 3 -15.39 -23.00 7.88
N ALA A 4 -14.30 -23.49 7.31
CA ALA A 4 -13.02 -22.81 7.39
C ALA A 4 -13.12 -21.49 6.62
N ILE A 5 -12.81 -20.37 7.29
CA ILE A 5 -12.75 -19.05 6.64
C ILE A 5 -11.38 -18.96 5.97
N THR A 6 -11.35 -18.87 4.65
CA THR A 6 -10.11 -18.60 3.90
C THR A 6 -9.74 -17.13 4.07
N ILE A 7 -8.70 -16.87 4.85
CA ILE A 7 -8.17 -15.52 5.07
C ILE A 7 -6.95 -15.34 4.17
N LEU A 8 -6.88 -14.21 3.47
CA LEU A 8 -5.72 -13.85 2.67
C LEU A 8 -4.51 -13.61 3.59
N HIS A 9 -3.37 -14.22 3.26
CA HIS A 9 -2.16 -14.08 4.05
C HIS A 9 -1.69 -12.60 4.11
N PRO A 10 -1.16 -12.10 5.24
CA PRO A 10 -0.72 -10.71 5.40
C PRO A 10 0.22 -10.19 4.30
N SER A 11 1.12 -11.05 3.79
CA SER A 11 2.06 -10.74 2.70
C SER A 11 1.37 -10.32 1.38
N ILE A 12 0.11 -10.69 1.20
CA ILE A 12 -0.71 -10.35 0.03
C ILE A 12 -1.80 -9.34 0.42
N LEU A 13 -2.35 -9.48 1.63
CA LEU A 13 -3.40 -8.59 2.16
C LEU A 13 -2.97 -7.13 2.15
N ILE A 14 -1.71 -6.83 2.48
CA ILE A 14 -1.17 -5.47 2.47
C ILE A 14 -1.32 -4.77 1.11
N LEU A 15 -1.19 -5.50 0.00
CA LEU A 15 -1.35 -4.98 -1.36
C LEU A 15 -2.80 -4.53 -1.63
N THR A 16 -3.78 -5.20 -1.02
CA THR A 16 -5.18 -4.76 -1.09
C THR A 16 -5.40 -3.42 -0.39
N LYS A 17 -4.63 -3.14 0.68
CA LYS A 17 -4.71 -1.90 1.44
C LYS A 17 -4.01 -0.77 0.70
N PHE A 18 -2.80 -1.02 0.18
CA PHE A 18 -2.10 -0.06 -0.70
C PHE A 18 -2.98 0.38 -1.86
N LYS A 19 -3.63 -0.56 -2.55
CA LYS A 19 -4.56 -0.26 -3.65
C LYS A 19 -5.71 0.66 -3.25
N ARG A 20 -6.35 0.41 -2.10
CA ARG A 20 -7.49 1.25 -1.65
C ARG A 20 -7.01 2.63 -1.22
N TRP A 21 -5.90 2.68 -0.51
CA TRP A 21 -5.29 3.91 -0.04
C TRP A 21 -4.85 4.78 -1.24
N SER A 22 -4.14 4.20 -2.22
CA SER A 22 -3.62 4.93 -3.38
C SER A 22 -4.72 5.63 -4.19
N VAL A 23 -5.89 5.01 -4.32
CA VAL A 23 -7.04 5.60 -5.04
C VAL A 23 -7.69 6.76 -4.28
N SER A 24 -7.60 6.80 -2.95
CA SER A 24 -8.42 7.69 -2.12
C SER A 24 -7.63 8.73 -1.31
N HIS A 25 -6.30 8.64 -1.28
CA HIS A 25 -5.46 9.39 -0.36
C HIS A 25 -5.43 10.92 -0.52
N MET A 26 -5.97 11.43 -1.64
CA MET A 26 -6.14 12.86 -1.93
C MET A 26 -7.59 13.34 -1.78
N SER A 27 -8.52 12.46 -1.39
CA SER A 27 -9.93 12.83 -1.26
C SER A 27 -10.14 13.82 -0.11
N THR A 28 -10.99 14.82 -0.35
CA THR A 28 -11.43 15.79 0.67
C THR A 28 -12.80 15.43 1.28
N ARG A 29 -13.47 14.40 0.76
CA ARG A 29 -14.81 13.99 1.23
C ARG A 29 -14.69 13.35 2.63
N PRO A 30 -15.43 13.80 3.65
CA PRO A 30 -15.21 13.37 5.04
C PRO A 30 -15.23 11.85 5.28
N LYS A 31 -16.18 11.14 4.66
CA LYS A 31 -16.27 9.67 4.77
C LYS A 31 -15.06 8.99 4.16
N THR A 32 -14.60 9.45 3.01
CA THR A 32 -13.42 8.92 2.33
C THR A 32 -12.15 9.21 3.11
N VAL A 33 -11.98 10.42 3.64
CA VAL A 33 -10.83 10.80 4.50
C VAL A 33 -10.71 9.85 5.70
N ARG A 34 -11.82 9.59 6.41
CA ARG A 34 -11.82 8.63 7.53
C ARG A 34 -11.42 7.23 7.07
N LYS A 35 -11.90 6.81 5.90
CA LYS A 35 -11.57 5.49 5.36
C LYS A 35 -10.09 5.39 4.95
N THR A 36 -9.55 6.42 4.32
CA THR A 36 -8.12 6.54 3.98
C THR A 36 -7.25 6.49 5.23
N ALA A 37 -7.65 7.16 6.32
CA ALA A 37 -6.92 7.10 7.59
C ALA A 37 -6.91 5.66 8.14
N SER A 38 -8.05 4.97 8.12
CA SER A 38 -8.13 3.55 8.49
C SER A 38 -7.27 2.66 7.59
N ASP A 39 -7.29 2.85 6.27
CA ASP A 39 -6.45 2.06 5.36
C ASP A 39 -4.95 2.33 5.59
N ARG A 40 -4.56 3.58 5.91
CA ARG A 40 -3.19 3.92 6.32
C ARG A 40 -2.80 3.19 7.61
N ASP A 41 -3.68 3.18 8.60
CA ASP A 41 -3.38 2.54 9.89
C ASP A 41 -3.25 1.02 9.73
N ASP A 42 -4.09 0.41 8.89
CA ASP A 42 -3.96 -0.99 8.48
C ASP A 42 -2.62 -1.27 7.78
N ILE A 43 -2.18 -0.39 6.86
CA ILE A 43 -0.88 -0.52 6.18
C ILE A 43 0.26 -0.44 7.18
N ASN A 44 0.26 0.57 8.07
CA ASN A 44 1.30 0.73 9.09
C ASN A 44 1.40 -0.51 9.98
N PHE A 45 0.26 -1.05 10.40
CA PHE A 45 0.20 -2.28 11.19
C PHE A 45 0.78 -3.47 10.43
N LEU A 46 0.38 -3.67 9.17
CA LEU A 46 0.87 -4.77 8.35
C LEU A 46 2.38 -4.66 8.06
N ILE A 47 2.91 -3.46 7.82
CA ILE A 47 4.35 -3.23 7.65
C ILE A 47 5.10 -3.68 8.90
N ALA A 48 4.69 -3.21 10.08
CA ALA A 48 5.33 -3.59 11.34
C ALA A 48 5.22 -5.11 11.59
N TRP A 49 4.03 -5.68 11.43
CA TRP A 49 3.77 -7.10 11.68
C TRP A 49 4.61 -8.01 10.78
N LEU A 50 4.74 -7.66 9.50
CA LEU A 50 5.55 -8.38 8.52
C LEU A 50 7.04 -8.26 8.82
N ALA A 51 7.51 -7.05 9.13
CA ALA A 51 8.92 -6.79 9.46
C ALA A 51 9.36 -7.55 10.73
N GLU A 52 8.56 -7.53 11.79
CA GLU A 52 8.82 -8.27 13.04
C GLU A 52 8.94 -9.79 12.83
N ARG A 53 8.32 -10.31 11.77
CA ARG A 53 8.29 -11.74 11.43
C ARG A 53 9.21 -12.10 10.28
N ASN A 54 9.94 -11.12 9.74
CA ASN A 54 10.80 -11.28 8.57
C ASN A 54 10.06 -11.91 7.37
N ILE A 55 8.83 -11.43 7.11
CA ILE A 55 7.98 -11.89 6.00
C ILE A 55 7.94 -10.82 4.92
N SER A 56 8.37 -11.17 3.71
CA SER A 56 8.31 -10.25 2.57
C SER A 56 6.91 -10.17 1.95
N ILE A 57 6.62 -9.04 1.32
CA ILE A 57 5.44 -8.86 0.48
C ILE A 57 5.53 -9.80 -0.71
N GLN A 58 4.43 -10.52 -0.98
CA GLN A 58 4.38 -11.49 -2.07
C GLN A 58 3.65 -10.89 -3.28
N PHE A 59 4.34 -9.98 -3.99
CA PHE A 59 3.78 -9.30 -5.17
C PHE A 59 3.25 -10.26 -6.24
N GLU A 60 4.00 -11.33 -6.53
CA GLU A 60 3.66 -12.31 -7.59
C GLU A 60 2.39 -13.13 -7.30
N LEU A 61 1.99 -13.23 -6.03
CA LEU A 61 0.79 -13.97 -5.65
C LEU A 61 -0.48 -13.11 -5.70
N TYR A 62 -0.35 -11.80 -5.90
CA TYR A 62 -1.49 -10.91 -5.99
C TYR A 62 -2.15 -11.01 -7.37
N GLN A 63 -3.39 -11.49 -7.40
CA GLN A 63 -4.17 -11.56 -8.63
C GLN A 63 -4.90 -10.23 -8.89
N GLY A 64 -4.77 -9.69 -10.10
CA GLY A 64 -5.54 -8.55 -10.59
C GLY A 64 -4.76 -7.24 -10.80
N LYS A 65 -3.46 -7.20 -10.51
CA LYS A 65 -2.53 -6.13 -10.93
C LYS A 65 -1.15 -6.70 -11.23
N THR A 66 -0.45 -6.06 -12.16
CA THR A 66 0.97 -6.36 -12.42
C THR A 66 1.84 -5.91 -11.25
N LYS A 67 3.02 -6.53 -11.08
CA LYS A 67 4.01 -6.11 -10.08
C LYS A 67 4.32 -4.61 -10.17
N VAL A 68 4.55 -4.10 -11.38
CA VAL A 68 4.85 -2.68 -11.62
C VAL A 68 3.74 -1.76 -11.12
N GLU A 69 2.46 -2.09 -11.38
CA GLU A 69 1.33 -1.29 -10.85
C GLU A 69 1.28 -1.30 -9.32
N LEU A 70 1.60 -2.44 -8.68
CA LEU A 70 1.65 -2.55 -7.22
C LEU A 70 2.80 -1.72 -6.65
N LEU A 71 3.98 -1.77 -7.27
CA LEU A 71 5.13 -0.97 -6.86
C LEU A 71 4.84 0.53 -6.99
N ARG A 72 4.09 0.97 -8.00
CA ARG A 72 3.64 2.38 -8.10
C ARG A 72 2.77 2.79 -6.91
N MET A 73 1.90 1.92 -6.43
CA MET A 73 1.06 2.21 -5.25
C MET A 73 1.90 2.32 -3.98
N VAL A 74 2.88 1.44 -3.84
CA VAL A 74 3.84 1.51 -2.73
C VAL A 74 4.69 2.78 -2.85
N ARG A 75 5.12 3.17 -4.06
CA ARG A 75 5.87 4.41 -4.31
C ARG A 75 5.08 5.66 -3.90
N GLN A 76 3.78 5.69 -4.17
CA GLN A 76 2.92 6.79 -3.72
C GLN A 76 2.84 6.86 -2.20
N PHE A 77 2.72 5.71 -1.53
CA PHE A 77 2.72 5.65 -0.07
C PHE A 77 4.08 6.08 0.51
N HIS A 78 5.18 5.57 -0.05
CA HIS A 78 6.53 5.98 0.30
C HIS A 78 6.68 7.50 0.18
N GLY A 79 6.39 8.10 -0.98
CA GLY A 79 6.56 9.54 -1.18
C GLY A 79 5.71 10.40 -0.24
N LYS A 80 4.58 9.89 0.24
CA LYS A 80 3.72 10.61 1.20
C LYS A 80 4.18 10.52 2.66
N TYR A 81 5.03 9.54 2.99
CA TYR A 81 5.47 9.28 4.36
C TYR A 81 6.97 9.07 4.47
N GLU A 82 7.75 9.58 3.52
CA GLU A 82 9.20 9.37 3.43
C GLU A 82 9.93 9.95 4.64
N GLU A 83 9.34 10.96 5.28
CA GLU A 83 9.83 11.58 6.52
C GLU A 83 9.74 10.65 7.74
N ARG A 84 8.96 9.57 7.67
CA ARG A 84 8.80 8.59 8.75
C ARG A 84 9.86 7.50 8.63
N ALA A 85 11.09 7.82 9.00
CA ALA A 85 12.27 6.95 8.86
C ALA A 85 12.02 5.51 9.36
N ASP A 86 11.56 5.32 10.59
CA ASP A 86 11.30 3.99 11.17
C ASP A 86 10.30 3.16 10.34
N LEU A 87 9.30 3.82 9.75
CA LEU A 87 8.32 3.15 8.89
C LEU A 87 8.96 2.76 7.55
N MET A 88 9.79 3.62 6.98
CA MET A 88 10.48 3.36 5.72
C MET A 88 11.53 2.26 5.85
N GLU A 89 12.24 2.18 6.97
CA GLU A 89 13.16 1.07 7.25
C GLU A 89 12.41 -0.27 7.30
N LYS A 90 11.27 -0.32 8.01
CA LYS A 90 10.42 -1.52 8.07
C LYS A 90 9.79 -1.85 6.73
N LEU A 91 9.38 -0.84 5.96
CA LEU A 91 8.85 -1.05 4.61
C LEU A 91 9.94 -1.62 3.72
N LYS A 92 11.16 -1.05 3.76
CA LYS A 92 12.31 -1.55 2.99
C LYS A 92 12.63 -3.01 3.32
N SER A 93 12.64 -3.38 4.61
CA SER A 93 12.99 -4.75 5.01
C SER A 93 12.01 -5.82 4.49
N ILE A 94 10.75 -5.47 4.23
CA ILE A 94 9.73 -6.43 3.74
C ILE A 94 9.60 -6.45 2.21
N MET A 95 10.40 -5.67 1.48
CA MET A 95 10.42 -5.65 0.01
C MET A 95 11.81 -5.28 -0.53
N GLU A 96 12.87 -5.77 0.13
CA GLU A 96 14.26 -5.39 -0.16
C GLU A 96 14.62 -5.60 -1.64
N SER A 97 14.21 -6.73 -2.23
CA SER A 97 14.42 -7.08 -3.64
C SER A 97 13.74 -6.12 -4.62
N GLU A 98 12.64 -5.51 -4.20
CA GLU A 98 11.84 -4.60 -5.01
C GLU A 98 12.13 -3.13 -4.72
N TRP A 99 12.97 -2.84 -3.72
CA TRP A 99 13.14 -1.49 -3.20
C TRP A 99 13.66 -0.53 -4.28
N GLU A 100 14.75 -0.89 -4.95
CA GLU A 100 15.33 -0.08 -6.02
C GLU A 100 14.41 0.01 -7.25
N GLU A 101 13.72 -1.08 -7.58
CA GLU A 101 12.71 -1.09 -8.65
C GLU A 101 11.61 -0.06 -8.35
N MET A 102 11.10 -0.05 -7.11
CA MET A 102 10.08 0.90 -6.65
C MET A 102 10.57 2.35 -6.69
N LEU A 103 11.80 2.63 -6.24
CA LEU A 103 12.38 3.98 -6.25
C LEU A 103 12.63 4.51 -7.66
N SER A 104 12.93 3.62 -8.62
CA SER A 104 13.10 3.99 -10.03
C SER A 104 11.81 4.47 -10.70
N LEU A 105 10.66 4.17 -10.12
CA LEU A 105 9.37 4.59 -10.65
C LEU A 105 9.13 6.07 -10.34
N LEU A 106 8.71 6.82 -11.36
CA LEU A 106 8.31 8.21 -11.21
C LEU A 106 7.22 8.33 -10.13
N TYR A 107 7.47 9.19 -9.13
CA TYR A 107 6.42 9.66 -8.25
C TYR A 107 5.50 10.57 -9.07
N ARG A 108 4.38 10.04 -9.52
CA ARG A 108 3.28 10.84 -10.05
C ARG A 108 2.27 11.03 -8.92
N PRO A 109 2.17 12.22 -8.30
CA PRO A 109 0.94 12.58 -7.65
C PRO A 109 -0.08 12.68 -8.79
N GLU A 110 -0.92 11.67 -8.97
CA GLU A 110 -1.91 11.65 -10.04
C GLU A 110 -2.69 12.98 -10.02
N GLU A 111 -2.59 13.73 -11.12
CA GLU A 111 -3.29 14.97 -11.34
C GLU A 111 -4.80 14.75 -11.16
N SER A 112 -5.36 15.49 -10.21
CA SER A 112 -6.69 16.08 -10.26
C SER A 112 -7.76 15.25 -10.98
N THR A 113 -8.54 14.49 -10.23
CA THR A 113 -9.94 14.26 -10.57
C THR A 113 -10.68 15.59 -10.49
N LEU A 114 -10.52 16.45 -11.50
CA LEU A 114 -11.43 17.58 -11.69
C LEU A 114 -12.85 17.00 -11.72
N PRO A 115 -13.80 17.51 -10.91
CA PRO A 115 -15.18 17.13 -11.08
C PRO A 115 -15.66 17.55 -12.49
N PRO A 116 -16.68 16.91 -13.06
CA PRO A 116 -17.30 17.40 -14.28
C PRO A 116 -17.66 18.87 -14.09
N ILE A 117 -17.31 19.70 -15.07
CA ILE A 117 -17.80 21.07 -15.15
C ILE A 117 -19.29 20.95 -15.48
N ASP A 118 -20.13 21.54 -14.63
CA ASP A 118 -21.59 21.62 -14.81
C ASP A 118 -21.99 22.24 -16.16
#